data_AF-A0A7K9VE63-F1
#
_entry.id   AF-A0A7K9VE63-F1
#
_cell.length_a   1.000
_cell.length_b   1.000
_cell.length_c   1.000
_cell.angle_alpha   90.00
_cell.angle_beta   90.00
_cell.angle_gamma   90.00
#
_symmetry.space_group_name_H-M   'P 1'
#
loop_
_entity.id
_entity.type
_entity.pdbx_description
1 polymer ?
#
loop_
_entity_poly.entity_id
_entity_poly.type
_entity_poly.pdbx_seq_one_letter_code
_entity_poly.pdbx_strand_id
1 'polypeptide(L)'
;SVLIILYSIDLAGGTLGVIGMSHQLFRRKSQSVMTIIIINLLVLHTFLLLSIPFRLSYYILQEWKFGTFTCRLASGIIYLHMYTTFAFYIAIIVIRLFRLEFKKCYTTTWVTAVWLLGALVIAPVFLSYYGTSKTYPSSQCFQFQQEMQKTPMVVVNYCLVGISVVVCAVLTVIQLSVICRLAVKYWPDINSHVEFRAQAKSFFFILVTLMCFMPHHVFRVYYIQNFHLDKDHKLLPYNEFFLALTTMCCLDMLCFIAGIAH
;
A
#
# COMPACT_ATOMS: atom_id res chain seq x y z
N SER A 1 -14.38 -17.91 4.50
CA SER A 1 -13.04 -17.60 5.04
C SER A 1 -12.90 -16.09 5.26
N VAL A 2 -12.17 -15.65 6.30
CA VAL A 2 -11.94 -14.22 6.61
C VAL A 2 -11.37 -13.44 5.42
N LEU A 3 -10.46 -14.06 4.65
CA LEU A 3 -9.88 -13.49 3.43
C LEU A 3 -10.92 -13.11 2.38
N ILE A 4 -11.96 -13.93 2.20
CA ILE A 4 -13.05 -13.66 1.24
C ILE A 4 -13.78 -12.38 1.67
N ILE A 5 -14.08 -12.24 2.96
CA ILE A 5 -14.77 -11.07 3.52
C ILE A 5 -13.93 -9.81 3.31
N LEU A 6 -12.63 -9.85 3.65
CA LEU A 6 -11.72 -8.72 3.47
C LEU A 6 -11.64 -8.28 2.00
N TYR A 7 -11.34 -9.22 1.09
CA TYR A 7 -11.23 -8.90 -0.33
C TYR A 7 -12.56 -8.44 -0.95
N SER A 8 -13.71 -8.94 -0.47
CA SER A 8 -15.03 -8.44 -0.90
C SER A 8 -15.29 -7.01 -0.42
N ILE A 9 -14.92 -6.67 0.83
CA ILE A 9 -15.02 -5.31 1.35
C ILE A 9 -14.11 -4.37 0.56
N ASP A 10 -12.87 -4.79 0.30
CA ASP A 10 -11.90 -4.00 -0.48
C ASP A 10 -12.40 -3.76 -1.90
N LEU A 11 -12.92 -4.79 -2.56
CA LEU A 11 -13.44 -4.68 -3.92
C LEU A 11 -14.62 -3.71 -3.97
N ALA A 12 -15.61 -3.88 -3.08
CA ALA A 12 -16.80 -3.03 -3.06
C ALA A 12 -16.46 -1.59 -2.65
N GLY A 13 -15.81 -1.42 -1.50
CA GLY A 13 -15.46 -0.12 -0.94
C GLY A 13 -14.44 0.63 -1.78
N GLY A 14 -13.38 -0.05 -2.21
CA GLY A 14 -12.35 0.56 -3.07
C GLY A 14 -12.92 0.98 -4.43
N THR A 15 -13.81 0.18 -5.04
CA THR A 15 -14.47 0.57 -6.31
C THR A 15 -15.32 1.82 -6.13
N LEU A 16 -16.13 1.88 -5.06
CA LEU A 16 -16.92 3.08 -4.74
C LEU A 16 -16.03 4.30 -4.48
N GLY A 17 -14.91 4.12 -3.77
CA GLY A 17 -13.91 5.15 -3.51
C GLY A 17 -13.27 5.68 -4.80
N VAL A 18 -12.83 4.78 -5.68
CA VAL A 18 -12.24 5.15 -6.98
C VAL A 18 -13.24 5.91 -7.85
N ILE A 19 -14.49 5.44 -7.96
CA ILE A 19 -15.52 6.11 -8.75
C ILE A 19 -15.82 7.51 -8.19
N GLY A 20 -16.06 7.60 -6.88
CA GLY A 20 -16.39 8.87 -6.22
C GLY A 20 -15.25 9.88 -6.34
N MET A 21 -14.00 9.44 -6.16
CA MET A 21 -12.83 10.32 -6.22
C MET A 21 -12.56 10.76 -7.66
N SER A 22 -12.73 9.86 -8.64
CA SER A 22 -12.63 10.19 -10.06
C SER A 22 -13.61 11.30 -10.45
N HIS A 23 -14.86 11.19 -10.00
CA HIS A 23 -15.88 12.20 -10.25
C HIS A 23 -15.55 13.56 -9.58
N GLN A 24 -15.02 13.54 -8.36
CA GLN A 24 -14.58 14.78 -7.68
C GLN A 24 -13.38 15.43 -8.40
N LEU A 25 -12.42 14.64 -8.85
CA LEU A 25 -11.26 15.12 -9.60
C LEU A 25 -11.64 15.68 -10.96
N PHE A 26 -12.57 15.04 -11.69
CA PHE A 26 -13.06 15.52 -12.98
C PHE A 26 -13.70 16.91 -12.89
N ARG A 27 -14.34 17.22 -11.75
CA ARG A 27 -14.93 18.54 -11.50
C ARG A 27 -13.91 19.63 -11.15
N ARG A 28 -12.66 19.28 -10.79
CA ARG A 28 -11.63 20.27 -10.44
C ARG A 28 -10.91 20.78 -11.69
N LYS A 29 -10.94 22.10 -11.92
CA LYS A 29 -10.28 22.74 -13.07
C LYS A 29 -8.76 22.95 -12.91
N SER A 30 -8.22 22.87 -11.70
CA SER A 30 -6.80 23.16 -11.43
C SER A 30 -6.01 21.89 -11.07
N GLN A 31 -4.93 21.63 -11.82
CA GLN A 31 -3.98 20.56 -11.54
C GLN A 31 -2.87 21.08 -10.62
N SER A 32 -3.03 20.84 -9.31
CA SER A 32 -1.99 21.06 -8.31
C SER A 32 -1.06 19.84 -8.21
N VAL A 33 0.13 20.00 -7.61
CA VAL A 33 1.05 18.89 -7.29
C VAL A 33 0.34 17.78 -6.49
N MET A 34 -0.46 18.17 -5.49
CA MET A 34 -1.26 17.24 -4.70
C MET A 34 -2.29 16.49 -5.55
N THR A 35 -2.92 17.17 -6.51
CA THR A 35 -3.87 16.54 -7.44
C THR A 35 -3.19 15.48 -8.29
N ILE A 36 -1.97 15.73 -8.78
CA ILE A 36 -1.19 14.75 -9.55
C ILE A 36 -0.89 13.51 -8.70
N ILE A 37 -0.43 13.69 -7.47
CA ILE A 37 -0.14 12.57 -6.56
C ILE A 37 -1.40 11.74 -6.29
N ILE A 38 -2.53 12.40 -6.02
CA ILE A 38 -3.81 11.73 -5.79
C ILE A 38 -4.28 10.94 -7.03
N ILE A 39 -4.10 11.47 -8.24
CA ILE A 39 -4.41 10.74 -9.48
C ILE A 39 -3.55 9.48 -9.60
N ASN A 40 -2.27 9.54 -9.23
CA ASN A 40 -1.40 8.36 -9.26
C ASN A 40 -1.81 7.31 -8.21
N LEU A 41 -2.21 7.73 -7.01
CA LEU A 41 -2.82 6.84 -6.00
C LEU A 41 -4.08 6.17 -6.54
N LEU A 42 -4.98 6.95 -7.17
CA LEU A 42 -6.20 6.42 -7.80
C LEU A 42 -5.90 5.33 -8.84
N VAL A 43 -4.88 5.53 -9.67
CA VAL A 43 -4.43 4.54 -10.66
C VAL A 43 -3.89 3.27 -9.97
N LEU A 44 -3.09 3.42 -8.91
CA LEU A 44 -2.59 2.29 -8.12
C LEU A 44 -3.72 1.48 -7.47
N HIS A 45 -4.69 2.15 -6.84
CA HIS A 45 -5.85 1.46 -6.26
C HIS A 45 -6.67 0.75 -7.34
N THR A 46 -6.80 1.35 -8.52
CA THR A 46 -7.47 0.68 -9.65
C THR A 46 -6.76 -0.61 -10.06
N PHE A 47 -5.42 -0.59 -10.19
CA PHE A 47 -4.65 -1.81 -10.49
C PHE A 47 -4.80 -2.87 -9.40
N LEU A 48 -4.77 -2.47 -8.13
CA LEU A 48 -5.04 -3.37 -7.02
C LEU A 48 -6.44 -4.01 -7.15
N LEU A 49 -7.48 -3.21 -7.33
CA LEU A 49 -8.87 -3.68 -7.42
C LEU A 49 -9.06 -4.63 -8.60
N LEU A 50 -8.40 -4.41 -9.73
CA LEU A 50 -8.41 -5.34 -10.86
C LEU A 50 -7.79 -6.71 -10.53
N SER A 51 -6.82 -6.76 -9.60
CA SER A 51 -6.19 -8.02 -9.18
C SER A 51 -7.00 -8.81 -8.14
N ILE A 52 -7.88 -8.14 -7.37
CA ILE A 52 -8.65 -8.75 -6.28
C ILE A 52 -9.60 -9.88 -6.76
N PRO A 53 -10.37 -9.73 -7.86
CA PRO A 53 -11.25 -10.79 -8.35
C PRO A 53 -10.55 -12.14 -8.59
N PHE A 54 -9.30 -12.12 -9.06
CA PHE A 54 -8.53 -13.34 -9.26
C PHE A 54 -8.20 -14.04 -7.93
N ARG A 55 -7.82 -13.28 -6.91
CA ARG A 55 -7.61 -13.80 -5.54
C ARG A 55 -8.90 -14.30 -4.92
N LEU A 56 -9.99 -13.56 -5.08
CA LEU A 56 -11.30 -13.95 -4.57
C LEU A 56 -11.76 -15.27 -5.21
N SER A 57 -11.60 -15.41 -6.52
CA SER A 57 -11.88 -16.65 -7.25
C SER A 57 -11.06 -17.82 -6.70
N TYR A 58 -9.76 -17.63 -6.46
CA TYR A 58 -8.90 -18.64 -5.85
C TYR A 58 -9.38 -19.07 -4.45
N TYR A 59 -9.71 -18.11 -3.58
CA TYR A 59 -10.17 -18.41 -2.21
C TYR A 59 -11.58 -19.01 -2.16
N ILE A 60 -12.41 -18.80 -3.18
CA ILE A 60 -13.74 -19.43 -3.28
C ILE A 60 -13.63 -20.83 -3.87
N LEU A 61 -12.93 -20.97 -4.99
CA LEU A 61 -12.84 -22.24 -5.73
C LEU A 61 -11.78 -23.19 -5.17
N GLN A 62 -10.91 -22.71 -4.28
CA GLN A 62 -9.76 -23.45 -3.72
C GLN A 62 -8.81 -23.98 -4.81
N GLU A 63 -8.86 -23.39 -6.00
CA GLU A 63 -8.10 -23.82 -7.18
C GLU A 63 -7.76 -22.59 -8.04
N TRP A 64 -6.54 -22.55 -8.56
CA TRP A 64 -6.09 -21.54 -9.51
C TRP A 64 -6.27 -22.00 -10.96
N LYS A 65 -7.08 -21.27 -11.74
CA LYS A 65 -7.42 -21.62 -13.14
C LYS A 65 -6.86 -20.67 -14.20
N PHE A 66 -6.20 -19.58 -13.80
CA PHE A 66 -5.83 -18.48 -14.71
C PHE A 66 -4.41 -18.57 -15.28
N GLY A 67 -3.73 -19.71 -15.08
CA GLY A 67 -2.36 -19.95 -15.54
C GLY A 67 -1.29 -19.26 -14.69
N THR A 68 -0.04 -19.66 -14.91
CA THR A 68 1.12 -19.23 -14.10
C THR A 68 1.45 -17.75 -14.26
N PHE A 69 1.32 -17.20 -15.47
CA PHE A 69 1.57 -15.78 -15.73
C PHE A 69 0.65 -14.88 -14.90
N THR A 70 -0.66 -15.15 -14.92
CA THR A 70 -1.64 -14.38 -14.16
C THR A 70 -1.42 -14.52 -12.65
N CYS A 71 -0.99 -15.70 -12.18
CA CYS A 71 -0.64 -15.90 -10.77
C CYS A 71 0.51 -14.98 -10.34
N ARG A 72 1.58 -14.93 -11.15
CA ARG A 72 2.74 -14.05 -10.90
C ARG A 72 2.35 -12.58 -10.97
N LEU A 73 1.54 -12.21 -11.96
CA LEU A 73 1.05 -10.85 -12.14
C LEU A 73 0.20 -10.39 -10.96
N ALA A 74 -0.81 -11.16 -10.57
CA ALA A 74 -1.69 -10.85 -9.43
C ALA A 74 -0.92 -10.83 -8.10
N SER A 75 0.12 -11.64 -7.97
CA SER A 75 1.03 -11.59 -6.82
C SER A 75 1.85 -10.31 -6.81
N GLY A 76 2.47 -9.96 -7.93
CA GLY A 76 3.32 -8.78 -8.08
C GLY A 76 2.55 -7.46 -7.93
N ILE A 77 1.30 -7.39 -8.39
CA ILE A 77 0.47 -6.18 -8.30
C ILE A 77 0.29 -5.73 -6.85
N ILE A 78 0.05 -6.64 -5.88
CA ILE A 78 -0.11 -6.24 -4.47
C ILE A 78 1.18 -5.61 -3.91
N TYR A 79 2.34 -6.21 -4.18
CA TYR A 79 3.60 -5.65 -3.69
C TYR A 79 3.95 -4.33 -4.38
N LEU A 80 3.73 -4.24 -5.69
CA LEU A 80 3.90 -2.99 -6.44
C LEU A 80 2.99 -1.91 -5.86
N HIS A 81 1.71 -2.24 -5.65
CA HIS A 81 0.73 -1.36 -5.04
C HIS A 81 1.17 -0.90 -3.65
N MET A 82 1.53 -1.82 -2.75
CA MET A 82 1.92 -1.51 -1.37
C MET A 82 3.09 -0.51 -1.32
N TYR A 83 4.20 -0.83 -2.00
CA TYR A 83 5.41 0.01 -1.93
C TYR A 83 5.27 1.33 -2.70
N THR A 84 4.56 1.34 -3.83
CA THR A 84 4.36 2.58 -4.60
C THR A 84 3.37 3.51 -3.86
N THR A 85 2.31 2.96 -3.26
CA THR A 85 1.37 3.71 -2.42
C THR A 85 2.08 4.30 -1.21
N PHE A 86 2.93 3.52 -0.54
CA PHE A 86 3.75 3.98 0.57
C PHE A 86 4.64 5.18 0.19
N ALA A 87 5.31 5.13 -0.96
CA ALA A 87 6.10 6.24 -1.47
C ALA A 87 5.26 7.51 -1.71
N PHE A 88 4.08 7.37 -2.30
CA PHE A 88 3.16 8.50 -2.50
C PHE A 88 2.65 9.09 -1.18
N TYR A 89 2.32 8.26 -0.19
CA TYR A 89 1.94 8.74 1.14
C TYR A 89 3.07 9.52 1.82
N ILE A 90 4.31 9.02 1.77
CA ILE A 90 5.48 9.75 2.27
C ILE A 90 5.59 11.10 1.58
N ALA A 91 5.45 11.16 0.26
CA ALA A 91 5.52 12.42 -0.48
C ALA A 91 4.43 13.40 -0.03
N ILE A 92 3.18 12.94 0.14
CA ILE A 92 2.09 13.77 0.68
C ILE A 92 2.47 14.35 2.05
N ILE A 93 2.99 13.50 2.93
CA ILE A 93 3.35 13.89 4.30
C ILE A 93 4.48 14.91 4.30
N VAL A 94 5.56 14.66 3.55
CA VAL A 94 6.73 15.54 3.44
C VAL A 94 6.36 16.88 2.81
N ILE A 95 5.60 16.89 1.72
CA ILE A 95 5.13 18.13 1.06
C ILE A 95 4.35 18.99 2.04
N ARG A 96 3.46 18.38 2.84
CA ARG A 96 2.63 19.10 3.82
C ARG A 96 3.41 19.55 5.04
N LEU A 97 4.32 18.73 5.57
CA LEU A 97 5.15 19.05 6.73
C LEU A 97 6.04 20.27 6.47
N PHE A 98 6.73 20.26 5.34
CA PHE A 98 7.74 21.25 5.00
C PHE A 98 7.22 22.37 4.10
N ARG A 99 5.91 22.38 3.79
CA ARG A 99 5.26 23.34 2.87
C ARG A 99 6.04 23.49 1.55
N LEU A 100 6.53 22.36 1.02
CA LEU A 100 7.40 22.37 -0.15
C LEU A 100 6.61 22.78 -1.39
N GLU A 101 7.02 23.88 -2.00
CA GLU A 101 6.51 24.33 -3.29
C GLU A 101 7.28 23.66 -4.42
N PHE A 102 6.87 22.44 -4.77
CA PHE A 102 7.44 21.77 -5.94
C PHE A 102 6.93 22.42 -7.23
N LYS A 103 7.85 22.77 -8.13
CA LYS A 103 7.46 23.03 -9.53
C LYS A 103 6.90 21.74 -10.12
N LYS A 104 5.83 21.86 -10.92
CA LYS A 104 5.16 20.72 -11.57
C LYS A 104 6.14 19.78 -12.30
N CYS A 105 7.18 20.32 -12.91
CA CYS A 105 8.22 19.54 -13.60
C CYS A 105 8.96 18.57 -12.65
N TYR A 106 9.40 19.03 -11.48
CA TYR A 106 10.08 18.17 -10.49
C TYR A 106 9.15 17.09 -9.94
N THR A 107 7.87 17.42 -9.74
CA THR A 107 6.86 16.43 -9.35
C THR A 107 6.73 15.36 -10.43
N THR A 108 6.56 15.72 -11.69
CA THR A 108 6.45 14.75 -12.79
C THR A 108 7.68 13.85 -12.84
N THR A 109 8.90 14.40 -12.76
CA THR A 109 10.13 13.61 -12.74
C THR A 109 10.18 12.62 -11.57
N TRP A 110 9.81 13.07 -10.36
CA TRP A 110 9.78 12.19 -9.17
C TRP A 110 8.71 11.10 -9.29
N VAL A 111 7.52 11.43 -9.76
CA VAL A 111 6.43 10.47 -10.00
C VAL A 111 6.88 9.42 -11.02
N THR A 112 7.49 9.84 -12.13
CA THR A 112 8.06 8.94 -13.12
C THR A 112 9.15 8.05 -12.52
N ALA A 113 10.03 8.61 -11.67
CA ALA A 113 11.06 7.83 -10.99
C ALA A 113 10.47 6.79 -10.03
N VAL A 114 9.41 7.12 -9.28
CA VAL A 114 8.71 6.19 -8.39
C VAL A 114 8.06 5.05 -9.17
N TRP A 115 7.38 5.36 -10.28
CA TRP A 115 6.80 4.36 -11.16
C TRP A 115 7.87 3.48 -11.81
N LEU A 116 8.96 4.06 -12.31
CA LEU A 116 10.07 3.32 -12.88
C LEU A 116 10.74 2.44 -11.84
N LEU A 117 10.99 2.93 -10.62
CA LEU A 117 11.56 2.13 -9.55
C LEU A 117 10.64 0.97 -9.16
N GLY A 118 9.32 1.22 -9.03
CA GLY A 118 8.34 0.17 -8.81
C GLY A 118 8.33 -0.87 -9.94
N ALA A 119 8.29 -0.42 -11.18
CA ALA A 119 8.27 -1.29 -12.35
C ALA A 119 9.59 -2.04 -12.61
N LEU A 120 10.74 -1.49 -12.21
CA LEU A 120 12.06 -2.05 -12.50
C LEU A 120 12.67 -2.85 -11.35
N VAL A 121 12.25 -2.58 -10.11
CA VAL A 121 12.74 -3.30 -8.93
C VAL A 121 11.71 -4.29 -8.44
N ILE A 122 10.44 -3.92 -8.35
CA ILE A 122 9.41 -4.80 -7.77
C ILE A 122 8.92 -5.77 -8.84
N ALA A 123 8.51 -5.30 -10.02
CA ALA A 123 7.97 -6.21 -11.03
C ALA A 123 8.95 -7.33 -11.44
N PRO A 124 10.26 -7.10 -11.68
CA PRO A 124 11.17 -8.16 -12.09
C PRO A 124 11.52 -9.11 -10.95
N VAL A 125 11.69 -8.61 -9.72
CA VAL A 125 11.95 -9.44 -8.53
C VAL A 125 10.78 -10.37 -8.27
N PHE A 126 9.54 -9.90 -8.41
CA PHE A 126 8.36 -10.75 -8.22
C PHE A 126 8.04 -11.62 -9.44
N LEU A 127 8.23 -11.16 -10.68
CA LEU A 127 7.91 -11.94 -11.89
C LEU A 127 8.97 -13.00 -12.25
N SER A 128 10.25 -12.75 -11.94
CA SER A 128 11.36 -13.65 -12.28
C SER A 128 11.58 -14.76 -11.25
N TYR A 129 11.26 -14.51 -9.99
CA TYR A 129 11.60 -15.41 -8.89
C TYR A 129 10.41 -16.23 -8.38
N TYR A 130 9.18 -15.76 -8.60
CA TYR A 130 7.98 -16.45 -8.13
C TYR A 130 7.53 -17.48 -9.16
N GLY A 131 7.41 -18.75 -8.76
CA GLY A 131 6.89 -19.83 -9.60
C GLY A 131 7.90 -20.39 -10.62
N THR A 132 9.20 -20.23 -10.39
CA THR A 132 10.28 -20.89 -11.14
C THR A 132 10.61 -22.28 -10.61
N SER A 133 10.35 -22.54 -9.32
CA SER A 133 10.39 -23.86 -8.71
C SER A 133 9.34 -24.78 -9.38
N LYS A 134 9.78 -25.87 -10.01
CA LYS A 134 8.93 -26.91 -10.65
C LYS A 134 8.11 -27.75 -9.65
N THR A 135 8.04 -27.33 -8.39
CA THR A 135 7.65 -28.18 -7.26
C THR A 135 6.18 -28.00 -6.85
N TYR A 136 5.46 -27.03 -7.42
CA TYR A 136 4.08 -26.71 -7.02
C TYR A 136 3.05 -27.20 -8.04
N PRO A 137 1.90 -27.76 -7.60
CA PRO A 137 0.79 -28.09 -8.49
C PRO A 137 0.32 -26.86 -9.26
N SER A 138 -0.01 -27.02 -10.54
CA SER A 138 -0.55 -25.92 -11.37
C SER A 138 -1.85 -25.31 -10.83
N SER A 139 -2.55 -26.05 -9.96
CA SER A 139 -3.78 -25.65 -9.28
C SER A 139 -3.57 -24.75 -8.05
N GLN A 140 -2.33 -24.54 -7.60
CA GLN A 140 -2.02 -23.71 -6.44
C GLN A 140 -1.28 -22.43 -6.83
N CYS A 141 -1.71 -21.30 -6.29
CA CYS A 141 -1.10 -19.97 -6.45
C CYS A 141 -0.87 -19.35 -5.05
N PHE A 142 -0.01 -18.33 -4.95
CA PHE A 142 0.33 -17.63 -3.70
C PHE A 142 1.20 -18.42 -2.70
N GLN A 143 1.67 -19.61 -3.09
CA GLN A 143 2.63 -20.40 -2.34
C GLN A 143 4.05 -20.20 -2.90
N PHE A 144 4.79 -19.25 -2.33
CA PHE A 144 6.13 -18.86 -2.82
C PHE A 144 7.24 -19.04 -1.80
N GLN A 145 7.03 -19.97 -0.88
CA GLN A 145 7.82 -20.14 0.32
C GLN A 145 9.28 -20.49 0.04
N GLN A 146 9.54 -21.43 -0.89
CA GLN A 146 10.90 -21.85 -1.23
C GLN A 146 11.72 -20.73 -1.89
N GLU A 147 11.06 -19.88 -2.67
CA GLU A 147 11.72 -18.79 -3.40
C GLU A 147 12.04 -17.61 -2.46
N MET A 148 11.23 -17.42 -1.42
CA MET A 148 11.46 -16.40 -0.37
C MET A 148 12.67 -16.71 0.54
N GLN A 149 13.10 -17.97 0.62
CA GLN A 149 14.23 -18.37 1.47
C GLN A 149 15.61 -18.11 0.84
N LYS A 150 15.69 -17.83 -0.46
CA LYS A 150 16.98 -17.56 -1.07
C LYS A 150 17.55 -16.25 -0.51
N THR A 151 18.84 -16.29 -0.14
CA THR A 151 19.57 -15.18 0.50
C THR A 151 19.28 -13.79 -0.09
N PRO A 152 19.30 -13.56 -1.42
CA PRO A 152 19.03 -12.22 -1.96
C PRO A 152 17.60 -11.73 -1.66
N MET A 153 16.61 -12.62 -1.63
CA MET A 153 15.23 -12.25 -1.32
C MET A 153 15.06 -11.90 0.16
N VAL A 154 15.70 -12.67 1.04
CA VAL A 154 15.70 -12.38 2.48
C VAL A 154 16.28 -10.99 2.74
N VAL A 155 17.43 -10.67 2.13
CA VAL A 155 18.08 -9.35 2.26
C VAL A 155 17.16 -8.23 1.75
N VAL A 156 16.60 -8.37 0.55
CA VAL A 156 15.70 -7.35 -0.02
C VAL A 156 14.46 -7.15 0.88
N ASN A 157 13.84 -8.21 1.39
CA ASN A 157 12.69 -8.11 2.28
C ASN A 157 13.07 -7.38 3.59
N TYR A 158 14.21 -7.71 4.20
CA TYR A 158 14.67 -7.02 5.41
C TYR A 158 15.00 -5.55 5.17
N CYS A 159 15.66 -5.22 4.05
CA CYS A 159 15.93 -3.83 3.69
C CYS A 159 14.63 -3.04 3.49
N LEU A 160 13.66 -3.60 2.75
CA LEU A 160 12.36 -2.95 2.52
C LEU A 160 11.59 -2.75 3.83
N VAL A 161 11.51 -3.78 4.69
CA VAL A 161 10.85 -3.65 5.99
C VAL A 161 11.56 -2.63 6.87
N GLY A 162 12.90 -2.69 6.97
CA GLY A 162 13.69 -1.78 7.78
C GLY A 162 13.52 -0.33 7.36
N ILE A 163 13.61 -0.05 6.05
CA ILE A 163 13.40 1.30 5.49
C ILE A 163 11.97 1.77 5.80
N SER A 164 10.95 0.94 5.53
CA SER A 164 9.55 1.31 5.77
C SER A 164 9.29 1.64 7.23
N VAL A 165 9.78 0.82 8.17
CA VAL A 165 9.57 1.02 9.62
C VAL A 165 10.28 2.28 10.09
N VAL A 166 11.54 2.50 9.71
CA VAL A 166 12.30 3.69 10.11
C VAL A 166 11.64 4.96 9.58
N VAL A 167 11.26 4.98 8.30
CA VAL A 167 10.60 6.14 7.69
C VAL A 167 9.24 6.40 8.36
N CYS A 168 8.44 5.36 8.61
CA CYS A 168 7.16 5.52 9.32
C CYS A 168 7.35 6.09 10.73
N ALA A 169 8.30 5.56 11.49
CA ALA A 169 8.57 6.01 12.85
C ALA A 169 8.99 7.48 12.89
N VAL A 170 9.96 7.86 12.04
CA VAL A 170 10.46 9.24 11.95
C VAL A 170 9.33 10.20 11.56
N LEU A 171 8.58 9.90 10.50
CA LEU A 171 7.47 10.75 10.05
C LEU A 171 6.37 10.86 11.10
N THR A 172 6.05 9.77 11.80
CA THR A 172 5.04 9.78 12.87
C THR A 172 5.46 10.70 14.01
N VAL A 173 6.70 10.59 14.48
CA VAL A 173 7.23 11.44 15.57
C VAL A 173 7.22 12.91 15.16
N ILE A 174 7.71 13.23 13.97
CA ILE A 174 7.72 14.61 13.45
C ILE A 174 6.28 15.14 13.36
N GLN A 175 5.37 14.40 12.72
CA GLN A 175 3.99 14.81 12.52
C GLN A 175 3.24 15.04 13.84
N LEU A 176 3.39 14.13 14.81
CA LEU A 176 2.81 14.28 16.14
C LEU A 176 3.36 15.53 16.83
N SER A 177 4.68 15.76 16.77
CA SER A 177 5.29 16.94 17.37
C SER A 177 4.74 18.25 16.78
N VAL A 178 4.52 18.30 15.46
CA VAL A 178 3.93 19.45 14.77
C VAL A 178 2.48 19.63 15.18
N ILE A 179 1.68 18.55 15.17
CA ILE A 179 0.26 18.60 15.57
C ILE A 179 0.11 19.08 17.02
N CYS A 180 0.90 18.55 17.95
CA CYS A 180 0.88 18.98 19.35
C CYS A 180 1.23 20.48 19.49
N ARG A 181 2.27 20.96 18.80
CA ARG A 181 2.62 22.40 18.82
C ARG A 181 1.51 23.27 18.25
N LEU A 182 0.90 22.87 17.14
CA LEU A 182 -0.21 23.62 16.53
C LEU A 182 -1.47 23.58 17.40
N ALA A 183 -1.76 22.45 18.05
CA ALA A 183 -2.89 22.31 18.97
C ALA A 183 -2.76 23.26 20.16
N VAL A 184 -1.55 23.38 20.73
CA VAL A 184 -1.28 24.33 21.81
C VAL A 184 -1.37 25.78 21.31
N LYS A 185 -0.80 26.08 20.14
CA LYS A 185 -0.77 27.43 19.56
C LYS A 185 -2.17 27.97 19.22
N TYR A 186 -3.05 27.12 18.73
CA TYR A 186 -4.39 27.49 18.24
C TYR A 186 -5.52 27.16 19.22
N TRP A 187 -5.18 26.80 20.46
CA TRP A 187 -6.20 26.57 21.49
C TRP A 187 -6.97 27.87 21.81
N PRO A 188 -8.31 27.85 21.92
CA PRO A 188 -9.23 26.71 21.79
C PRO A 188 -9.78 26.47 20.37
N ASP A 189 -9.61 27.40 19.45
CA ASP A 189 -10.23 27.37 18.12
C ASP A 189 -9.38 26.62 17.07
N ILE A 190 -8.93 25.42 17.41
CA ILE A 190 -7.93 24.67 16.61
C ILE A 190 -8.42 24.38 15.18
N ASN A 191 -9.70 24.06 15.02
CA ASN A 191 -10.28 23.59 13.76
C ASN A 191 -10.52 24.73 12.75
N SER A 192 -10.57 25.99 13.19
CA SER A 192 -10.70 27.12 12.26
C SER A 192 -9.42 27.36 11.45
N HIS A 193 -8.26 26.95 11.99
CA HIS A 193 -6.97 27.16 11.35
C HIS A 193 -6.68 26.16 10.22
N VAL A 194 -6.48 26.70 9.02
CA VAL A 194 -6.14 25.93 7.80
C VAL A 194 -4.87 25.10 7.98
N GLU A 195 -3.87 25.63 8.69
CA GLU A 195 -2.60 24.94 8.94
C GLU A 195 -2.78 23.65 9.74
N PHE A 196 -3.55 23.69 10.83
CA PHE A 196 -3.82 22.52 11.66
C PHE A 196 -4.57 21.46 10.85
N ARG A 197 -5.64 21.87 10.16
CA ARG A 197 -6.43 20.97 9.31
C ARG A 197 -5.59 20.33 8.21
N ALA A 198 -4.64 21.05 7.59
CA ALA A 198 -3.72 20.46 6.63
C ALA A 198 -2.82 19.37 7.25
N GLN A 199 -2.33 19.59 8.47
CA GLN A 199 -1.51 18.59 9.19
C GLN A 199 -2.34 17.41 9.71
N ALA A 200 -3.57 17.62 10.17
CA ALA A 200 -4.48 16.56 10.56
C ALA A 200 -4.80 15.62 9.37
N LYS A 201 -5.05 16.21 8.19
CA LYS A 201 -5.22 15.44 6.93
C LYS A 201 -3.97 14.69 6.52
N SER A 202 -2.77 15.20 6.85
CA SER A 202 -1.51 14.51 6.59
C SER A 202 -1.34 13.31 7.52
N PHE A 203 -1.68 13.48 8.79
CA PHE A 203 -1.66 12.42 9.79
C PHE A 203 -2.61 11.27 9.48
N PHE A 204 -3.73 11.53 8.79
CA PHE A 204 -4.60 10.47 8.27
C PHE A 204 -3.82 9.44 7.42
N PHE A 205 -2.94 9.88 6.50
CA PHE A 205 -2.14 8.97 5.69
C PHE A 205 -1.09 8.18 6.49
N ILE A 206 -0.59 8.76 7.59
CA ILE A 206 0.27 8.04 8.54
C ILE A 206 -0.55 6.93 9.23
N LEU A 207 -1.76 7.25 9.69
CA LEU A 207 -2.62 6.27 10.34
C LEU A 207 -2.97 5.10 9.40
N VAL A 208 -3.32 5.39 8.14
CA VAL A 208 -3.56 4.36 7.11
C VAL A 208 -2.32 3.49 6.93
N THR A 209 -1.13 4.09 6.84
CA THR A 209 0.13 3.35 6.72
C THR A 209 0.39 2.44 7.93
N LEU A 210 0.18 2.95 9.15
CA LEU A 210 0.37 2.20 10.38
C LEU A 210 -0.62 1.03 10.51
N MET A 211 -1.87 1.22 10.10
CA MET A 211 -2.90 0.20 10.23
C MET A 211 -2.86 -0.84 9.12
N CYS A 212 -2.55 -0.43 7.87
CA CYS A 212 -2.60 -1.32 6.72
C CYS A 212 -1.24 -1.99 6.43
N PHE A 213 -0.11 -1.28 6.54
CA PHE A 213 1.18 -1.79 6.06
C PHE A 213 2.08 -2.35 7.17
N MET A 214 2.13 -1.70 8.33
CA MET A 214 3.02 -2.15 9.42
C MET A 214 2.73 -3.57 9.93
N PRO A 215 1.47 -4.02 10.10
CA PRO A 215 1.22 -5.37 10.59
C PRO A 215 1.80 -6.43 9.67
N HIS A 216 1.69 -6.24 8.34
CA HIS A 216 2.31 -7.11 7.35
C HIS A 216 3.84 -7.07 7.45
N HIS A 217 4.47 -5.90 7.55
CA HIS A 217 5.93 -5.81 7.66
C HIS A 217 6.50 -6.45 8.93
N VAL A 218 5.85 -6.25 10.07
CA VAL A 218 6.23 -6.89 11.34
C VAL A 218 6.07 -8.40 11.23
N PHE A 219 4.92 -8.87 10.73
CA PHE A 219 4.68 -10.29 10.55
C PHE A 219 5.64 -10.91 9.52
N ARG A 220 6.03 -10.16 8.49
CA ARG A 220 6.97 -10.60 7.46
C ARG A 220 8.33 -10.97 8.04
N VAL A 221 8.83 -10.16 8.98
CA VAL A 221 10.08 -10.45 9.71
C VAL A 221 9.94 -11.74 10.51
N TYR A 222 8.85 -11.87 11.25
CA TYR A 222 8.55 -13.07 12.02
C TYR A 222 8.41 -14.31 11.13
N TYR A 223 7.73 -14.18 9.98
CA TYR A 223 7.53 -15.22 8.99
C TYR A 223 8.86 -15.75 8.46
N ILE A 224 9.77 -14.86 8.03
CA ILE A 224 11.08 -15.24 7.49
C ILE A 224 11.93 -15.95 8.54
N GLN A 225 11.93 -15.47 9.79
CA GLN A 225 12.72 -16.07 10.88
C GLN A 225 12.23 -17.45 11.30
N ASN A 226 10.91 -17.63 11.39
CA ASN A 226 10.30 -18.86 11.90
C ASN A 226 9.92 -19.86 10.81
N PHE A 227 10.17 -19.52 9.55
CA PHE A 227 9.80 -20.35 8.41
C PHE A 227 10.35 -21.79 8.51
N HIS A 228 11.62 -21.95 8.91
CA HIS A 228 12.26 -23.27 9.02
C HIS A 228 11.62 -24.17 10.10
N LEU A 229 10.86 -23.58 11.03
CA LEU A 229 10.18 -24.29 12.11
C LEU A 229 8.73 -24.65 11.76
N ASP A 230 8.16 -24.04 10.71
CA ASP A 230 6.75 -24.20 10.32
C ASP A 230 6.52 -25.41 9.42
N LYS A 231 6.72 -26.61 9.98
CA LYS A 231 6.49 -27.89 9.28
C LYS A 231 5.02 -28.07 8.83
N ASP A 232 4.08 -27.48 9.56
CA ASP A 232 2.64 -27.58 9.31
C ASP A 232 2.09 -26.50 8.35
N HIS A 233 2.94 -25.59 7.83
CA HIS A 233 2.54 -24.47 6.97
C HIS A 233 1.47 -23.56 7.59
N LYS A 234 1.42 -23.47 8.92
CA LYS A 234 0.44 -22.66 9.67
C LYS A 234 0.68 -21.17 9.51
N LEU A 235 1.89 -20.72 9.19
CA LEU A 235 2.22 -19.31 9.03
C LEU A 235 1.71 -18.72 7.70
N LEU A 236 1.50 -19.55 6.68
CA LEU A 236 1.02 -19.12 5.37
C LEU A 236 -0.34 -18.38 5.41
N PRO A 237 -1.41 -18.94 6.03
CA PRO A 237 -2.69 -18.24 6.09
C PRO A 237 -2.62 -16.92 6.87
N TYR A 238 -1.76 -16.83 7.90
CA TYR A 238 -1.51 -15.56 8.59
C TYR A 238 -0.79 -14.55 7.69
N ASN A 239 0.21 -14.97 6.91
CA ASN A 239 0.87 -14.09 5.93
C ASN A 239 -0.15 -13.53 4.93
N GLU A 240 -1.03 -14.37 4.39
CA GLU A 240 -2.08 -13.92 3.46
C GLU A 240 -3.12 -13.03 4.14
N PHE A 241 -3.42 -13.24 5.42
CA PHE A 241 -4.30 -12.36 6.19
C PHE A 241 -3.69 -10.96 6.36
N PHE A 242 -2.43 -10.88 6.78
CA PHE A 242 -1.75 -9.59 6.90
C PHE A 242 -1.55 -8.92 5.54
N LEU A 243 -1.31 -9.70 4.48
CA LEU A 243 -1.23 -9.17 3.12
C LEU A 243 -2.59 -8.59 2.68
N ALA A 244 -3.71 -9.25 2.97
CA ALA A 244 -5.05 -8.70 2.73
C ALA A 244 -5.32 -7.44 3.56
N LEU A 245 -4.75 -7.31 4.76
CA LEU A 245 -4.87 -6.06 5.53
C LEU A 245 -4.20 -4.88 4.82
N THR A 246 -3.15 -5.11 4.02
CA THR A 246 -2.53 -4.04 3.22
C THR A 246 -3.47 -3.49 2.15
N THR A 247 -4.39 -4.31 1.62
CA THR A 247 -5.29 -3.91 0.52
C THR A 247 -6.41 -3.00 1.00
N MET A 248 -6.77 -3.07 2.29
CA MET A 248 -7.71 -2.15 2.96
C MET A 248 -7.32 -0.67 2.83
N CYS A 249 -6.05 -0.36 2.49
CA CYS A 249 -5.64 1.02 2.29
C CYS A 249 -6.38 1.68 1.11
N CYS A 250 -6.98 0.93 0.17
CA CYS A 250 -7.79 1.52 -0.91
C CYS A 250 -9.11 2.16 -0.44
N LEU A 251 -9.49 1.94 0.81
CA LEU A 251 -10.63 2.59 1.45
C LEU A 251 -10.31 4.04 1.86
N ASP A 252 -9.04 4.45 1.80
CA ASP A 252 -8.62 5.83 2.05
C ASP A 252 -9.35 6.86 1.17
N MET A 253 -9.65 6.50 -0.09
CA MET A 253 -10.39 7.34 -1.02
C MET A 253 -11.83 7.59 -0.55
N LEU A 254 -12.48 6.59 0.06
CA LEU A 254 -13.80 6.79 0.66
C LEU A 254 -13.73 7.74 1.86
N CYS A 255 -12.74 7.54 2.74
CA CYS A 255 -12.52 8.45 3.87
C CYS A 255 -12.23 9.88 3.42
N PHE A 256 -11.51 10.03 2.30
CA PHE A 256 -11.20 11.33 1.72
C PHE A 256 -12.47 12.04 1.21
N ILE A 257 -13.35 11.31 0.51
CA ILE A 257 -14.63 11.82 0.00
C ILE A 257 -15.58 12.17 1.14
N ALA A 258 -15.65 11.33 2.18
CA ALA A 258 -16.58 11.45 3.31
C ALA A 258 -16.31 12.66 4.23
N GLY A 259 -15.31 13.49 3.93
CA GLY A 259 -15.01 14.68 4.71
C GLY A 259 -14.09 14.43 5.91
N ILE A 260 -13.75 13.18 6.22
CA ILE A 260 -12.79 12.83 7.29
C ILE A 260 -11.41 13.46 7.01
N ALA A 261 -11.12 13.73 5.73
CA ALA A 261 -9.94 14.46 5.28
C ALA A 261 -10.23 15.84 4.66
N HIS A 262 -11.35 16.52 4.97
CA HIS A 262 -11.75 17.80 4.34
C HIS A 262 -11.79 19.02 5.27
#